data_AF-A0A1V3XWL7-F1
#
_entry.id   AF-A0A1V3XWL7-F1
#
_cell.length_a   1.000
_cell.length_b   1.000
_cell.length_c   1.000
_cell.angle_alpha   90.00
_cell.angle_beta   90.00
_cell.angle_gamma   90.00
#
_symmetry.space_group_name_H-M   'P 1'
#
loop_
_entity.id
_entity.type
_entity.pdbx_description
1 polymer ?
#
loop_
_entity_poly.entity_id
_entity_poly.type
_entity_poly.pdbx_seq_one_letter_code
_entity_poly.pdbx_strand_id
1 'polypeptide(L)' 'MARTRKLFAALSRRGPHRVLRGDLAYAGLPGVVYTRKPGSTYPVSPSATTG' A
#
# COMPACT_ATOMS: atom_id res chain seq x y z
N MET A 1 26.55 -13.59 -18.05
CA MET A 1 25.85 -13.91 -16.78
C MET A 1 25.48 -12.62 -16.07
N ALA A 2 24.18 -12.32 -15.93
CA ALA A 2 23.74 -11.22 -15.07
C ALA A 2 24.09 -11.58 -13.62
N ARG A 3 25.17 -10.97 -13.11
CA ARG A 3 25.68 -11.14 -11.74
C ARG A 3 24.51 -11.05 -10.76
N THR A 4 24.26 -12.10 -10.01
CA THR A 4 23.26 -12.22 -8.92
C THR A 4 23.22 -10.98 -8.03
N ARG A 5 24.39 -10.34 -7.81
CA ARG A 5 24.52 -9.08 -7.06
C ARG A 5 23.73 -7.90 -7.64
N LYS A 6 23.61 -7.79 -8.97
CA LYS A 6 22.84 -6.72 -9.65
C LYS A 6 21.33 -6.92 -9.47
N LEU A 7 20.86 -8.17 -9.57
CA LEU A 7 19.46 -8.53 -9.33
C LEU A 7 19.09 -8.32 -7.86
N PHE A 8 19.96 -8.75 -6.95
CA PHE A 8 19.79 -8.54 -5.52
C PHE A 8 19.71 -7.04 -5.16
N ALA A 9 20.56 -6.21 -5.75
CA ALA A 9 20.49 -4.75 -5.59
C ALA A 9 19.23 -4.13 -6.22
N ALA A 10 18.64 -4.75 -7.25
CA ALA A 10 17.35 -4.32 -7.81
C ALA A 10 16.17 -4.66 -6.88
N LEU A 11 16.16 -5.86 -6.33
CA LEU A 11 15.09 -6.34 -5.44
C LEU A 11 15.14 -5.71 -4.05
N SER A 12 16.32 -5.32 -3.58
CA SER A 12 16.49 -4.67 -2.28
C SER A 12 16.09 -3.19 -2.28
N ARG A 13 15.79 -2.60 -3.45
CA ARG A 13 15.36 -1.20 -3.54
C ARG A 13 13.93 -1.06 -3.02
N ARG A 14 13.70 -0.06 -2.17
CA ARG A 14 12.36 0.32 -1.74
C ARG A 14 11.48 0.59 -2.97
N GLY A 15 10.37 -0.13 -3.08
CA GLY A 15 9.46 0.01 -4.21
C GLY A 15 8.89 1.42 -4.35
N PRO A 16 8.39 1.79 -5.55
CA PRO A 16 7.89 3.13 -5.86
C PRO A 16 6.60 3.48 -5.09
N HIS A 17 5.92 2.48 -4.55
CA HIS A 17 4.71 2.66 -3.78
C HIS A 17 5.03 3.03 -2.34
N ARG A 18 4.74 4.28 -2.00
CA ARG A 18 4.68 4.70 -0.60
C ARG A 18 3.45 4.06 0.05
N VAL A 19 3.65 3.39 1.18
CA VAL A 19 2.57 2.85 2.01
C VAL A 19 2.35 3.75 3.22
N LEU A 20 1.09 3.96 3.58
CA LEU A 20 0.67 4.55 4.84
C LEU A 20 0.47 3.42 5.85
N ARG A 21 0.77 3.72 7.12
CA ARG A 21 0.60 2.82 8.25
C ARG A 21 -0.51 3.37 9.14
N GLY A 22 -1.54 2.57 9.40
CA GLY A 22 -2.66 2.93 10.29
C GLY A 22 -2.84 1.90 11.39
N ASP A 23 -3.34 2.35 12.55
CA ASP A 23 -3.71 1.47 13.65
C ASP A 23 -5.16 0.99 13.49
N LEU A 24 -5.37 -0.32 13.66
CA LEU A 24 -6.71 -0.92 13.65
C LEU A 24 -7.47 -0.73 14.97
N ALA A 25 -6.84 -0.16 15.99
CA ALA A 25 -7.46 0.08 17.30
C ALA A 25 -8.79 0.85 17.20
N TYR A 26 -8.94 1.74 16.21
CA TYR A 26 -10.22 2.43 15.97
C TYR A 26 -11.39 1.46 15.69
N ALA A 27 -11.13 0.32 15.06
CA ALA A 27 -12.13 -0.72 14.80
C ALA A 27 -12.25 -1.73 15.96
N GLY A 28 -11.59 -1.50 17.09
CA GLY A 28 -11.52 -2.46 18.20
C GLY A 28 -10.70 -3.71 17.88
N LEU A 29 -9.93 -3.70 16.78
CA LEU A 29 -9.10 -4.82 16.34
C LEU A 29 -7.63 -4.57 16.69
N PRO A 30 -6.91 -5.58 17.19
CA PRO A 30 -5.47 -5.47 17.35
C PRO A 30 -4.80 -5.54 15.97
N GLY A 31 -3.84 -4.65 15.73
CA GLY A 31 -2.96 -4.75 14.57
C GLY A 31 -2.76 -3.44 13.83
N VAL A 32 -2.01 -3.55 12.74
CA VAL A 32 -1.59 -2.41 11.92
C VAL A 32 -1.97 -2.69 10.48
N VAL A 33 -2.66 -1.75 9.83
CA VAL A 33 -2.94 -1.80 8.39
C VAL A 33 -1.89 -1.03 7.63
N TYR A 34 -1.40 -1.65 6.56
CA TYR A 34 -0.62 -0.99 5.54
C TYR A 34 -1.48 -0.80 4.31
N THR A 35 -1.68 0.46 3.92
CA THR A 35 -2.40 0.80 2.70
C THR A 35 -1.47 1.54 1.76
N ARG A 36 -1.60 1.35 0.46
CA ARG A 36 -0.89 2.19 -0.51
C ARG A 36 -1.36 3.63 -0.29
N LYS A 37 -0.42 4.59 -0.23
CA LYS A 37 -0.80 6.02 -0.14
C LYS A 37 -1.78 6.31 -1.29
N PRO A 38 -2.96 6.88 -1.01
CA PRO A 38 -3.96 7.12 -2.04
C PRO A 38 -3.31 7.94 -3.14
N GLY A 39 -3.15 7.30 -4.30
CA GLY A 39 -2.96 7.95 -5.58
C GLY A 39 -4.33 8.06 -6.23
N SER A 40 -4.50 9.07 -7.06
CA SER A 40 -5.72 9.44 -7.79
C SER A 40 -6.20 8.39 -8.81
N THR A 41 -6.41 7.15 -8.39
CA THR A 41 -6.93 6.03 -9.20
C THR A 41 -7.93 5.20 -8.40
N TYR A 42 -8.84 5.84 -7.68
CA TYR A 42 -10.03 5.16 -7.18
C TYR A 42 -11.17 5.38 -8.17
N PRO A 43 -11.71 4.34 -8.81
CA PRO A 43 -13.03 4.46 -9.42
C PRO A 43 -14.03 4.73 -8.28
N VAL A 44 -14.78 5.82 -8.40
CA VAL A 44 -15.92 6.13 -7.53
C VAL A 44 -16.95 5.02 -7.71
N SER A 45 -17.21 4.26 -6.64
CA SER A 45 -18.32 3.31 -6.61
C SER A 45 -19.66 4.08 -6.59
N PRO A 46 -20.63 3.77 -7.46
CA PRO A 46 -21.85 4.55 -7.62
C PRO A 46 -22.91 4.36 -6.51
N SER A 47 -22.61 3.66 -5.40
CA SER A 47 -23.64 3.30 -4.41
C SER A 47 -23.77 4.23 -3.19
N ALA A 48 -23.20 5.43 -3.22
CA ALA A 48 -23.39 6.43 -2.15
C ALA A 48 -24.43 7.48 -2.53
N THR A 49 -25.67 7.03 -2.83
CA THR A 49 -26.86 7.90 -2.81
C THR A 49 -27.91 7.23 -1.93
N THR A 50 -27.93 7.58 -0.65
CA THR A 50 -29.09 7.48 0.22
C THR A 50 -28.98 8.61 1.22
N GLY A 51 -29.94 9.53 1.15
CA GLY A 51 -30.00 10.79 1.88
C GLY A 51 -30.67 11.83 1.03
#